data_AF-A0A966QDS5-F1
#
_entry.id   AF-A0A966QDS5-F1
#
_cell.length_a   1.000
_cell.length_b   1.000
_cell.length_c   1.000
_cell.angle_alpha   90.00
_cell.angle_beta   90.00
_cell.angle_gamma   90.00
#
_symmetry.space_group_name_H-M   'P 1'
#
loop_
_entity.id
_entity.type
_entity.pdbx_description
1 polymer ?
#
loop_
_entity_poly.entity_id
_entity_poly.type
_entity_poly.pdbx_seq_one_letter_code
_entity_poly.pdbx_strand_id
1 'polypeptide(L)' 'MKCGGCVRAVEQRLLEQPGVQQASVNLLTRTAWVQLDPALGAAGEPDPLPALQ' A
#
# COMPACT_ATOMS: atom_id res chain seq x y z
N MET A 1 14.39 0.39 -5.88
CA MET A 1 13.51 0.98 -6.92
C MET A 1 14.18 2.23 -7.45
N LYS A 2 14.21 2.47 -8.78
CA LYS A 2 15.12 3.47 -9.38
C LYS A 2 14.48 4.42 -10.41
N CYS A 3 13.21 4.25 -10.79
CA CYS A 3 12.54 5.07 -11.82
C CYS A 3 11.01 5.07 -11.63
N GLY A 4 10.32 6.07 -12.18
CA GLY A 4 8.84 6.16 -12.23
C GLY A 4 8.17 4.92 -12.85
N GLY A 5 8.85 4.22 -13.76
CA GLY A 5 8.37 2.94 -14.30
C GLY A 5 8.29 1.82 -13.25
N CYS A 6 9.18 1.82 -12.25
CA CYS A 6 9.10 0.86 -11.14
C CYS A 6 7.88 1.12 -10.26
N VAL A 7 7.45 2.38 -10.10
CA VAL A 7 6.27 2.76 -9.30
C VAL A 7 5.03 2.16 -9.90
N ARG A 8 4.82 2.43 -11.19
CA ARG A 8 3.68 1.91 -11.95
C ARG A 8 3.64 0.38 -11.91
N ALA A 9 4.79 -0.28 -12.09
CA ALA A 9 4.85 -1.74 -12.02
C ALA A 9 4.42 -2.26 -10.64
N VAL A 10 4.84 -1.62 -9.55
CA VAL A 10 4.47 -2.02 -8.19
C VAL A 10 3.01 -1.71 -7.89
N GLU A 11 2.50 -0.54 -8.27
CA GLU A 11 1.09 -0.16 -8.12
C GLU A 11 0.16 -1.13 -8.86
N GLN A 12 0.51 -1.50 -10.09
CA GLN A 12 -0.25 -2.50 -10.86
C GLN A 12 -0.27 -3.87 -10.15
N ARG A 13 0.89 -4.33 -9.67
CA ARG A 13 0.99 -5.62 -8.95
C ARG A 13 0.19 -5.64 -7.65
N LEU A 14 0.11 -4.51 -6.96
CA LEU A 14 -0.72 -4.33 -5.77
C LEU A 14 -2.21 -4.36 -6.13
N LEU A 15 -2.62 -3.68 -7.20
CA LEU A 15 -4.01 -3.69 -7.69
C LEU A 15 -4.45 -5.07 -8.18
N GLU A 16 -3.53 -5.91 -8.66
CA GLU A 16 -3.83 -7.30 -9.02
C GLU A 16 -4.09 -8.19 -7.78
N GLN A 17 -3.78 -7.74 -6.57
CA GLN A 17 -4.01 -8.54 -5.36
C GLN A 17 -5.51 -8.54 -4.97
N PRO A 18 -6.05 -9.69 -4.57
CA PRO A 18 -7.45 -9.79 -4.17
C PRO A 18 -7.74 -8.90 -2.96
N GLY A 19 -8.78 -8.07 -3.09
CA GLY A 19 -9.22 -7.14 -2.05
C GLY A 19 -8.46 -5.82 -2.01
N VAL A 20 -7.53 -5.55 -2.93
CA VAL A 20 -6.95 -4.20 -3.09
C VAL A 20 -7.86 -3.36 -3.99
N GLN A 21 -8.43 -2.29 -3.44
CA GLN A 21 -9.24 -1.34 -4.19
C GLN A 21 -8.40 -0.20 -4.78
N GLN A 22 -7.34 0.19 -4.08
CA GLN A 22 -6.46 1.27 -4.53
C GLN A 22 -5.06 1.08 -3.99
N ALA A 23 -4.05 1.45 -4.78
CA ALA A 23 -2.65 1.40 -4.38
C ALA A 23 -1.92 2.66 -4.84
N SER A 24 -1.07 3.20 -3.98
CA SER A 24 -0.19 4.33 -4.30
C SER A 24 1.19 4.12 -3.70
N VAL A 25 2.24 4.34 -4.50
CA VAL A 25 3.62 4.07 -4.10
C VAL A 25 4.44 5.35 -4.13
N ASN A 26 5.08 5.67 -3.00
CA ASN A 26 5.99 6.80 -2.88
C ASN A 26 7.45 6.31 -2.85
N LEU A 27 8.19 6.57 -3.92
CA LEU A 27 9.61 6.18 -4.00
C LEU A 27 10.53 7.01 -3.11
N LEU A 28 10.19 8.27 -2.85
CA LEU A 28 11.02 9.15 -2.04
C LEU A 28 11.06 8.64 -0.60
N THR A 29 9.90 8.25 -0.07
CA THR A 29 9.76 7.71 1.30
C THR A 29 9.86 6.19 1.37
N ARG A 30 9.88 5.50 0.22
CA ARG A 30 9.86 4.04 0.11
C ARG A 30 8.64 3.42 0.80
N THR A 31 7.51 4.10 0.72
CA THR A 31 6.25 3.68 1.35
C THR A 31 5.24 3.32 0.29
N ALA A 32 4.45 2.27 0.53
CA ALA A 32 3.29 1.92 -0.30
C ALA A 32 2.03 2.04 0.58
N TRP A 33 1.05 2.77 0.07
CA TRP A 33 -0.28 2.87 0.64
C TRP A 33 -1.23 2.00 -0.17
N VAL A 34 -2.04 1.21 0.53
CA VAL A 34 -2.98 0.28 -0.08
C VAL A 34 -4.32 0.41 0.62
N GLN A 35 -5.37 0.68 -0.15
CA GLN A 35 -6.73 0.65 0.32
C GLN A 35 -7.31 -0.73 0.06
N LEU A 36 -7.63 -1.44 1.14
CA LEU A 36 -8.26 -2.75 1.08
C LEU A 36 -9.77 -2.62 1.12
N ASP A 37 -10.45 -3.61 0.55
CA ASP A 37 -11.88 -3.77 0.70
C ASP A 37 -12.19 -4.05 2.19
N PRO A 38 -13.14 -3.31 2.80
CA PRO A 38 -13.47 -3.47 4.21
C PRO A 38 -13.99 -4.88 4.53
N ALA A 39 -14.50 -5.62 3.55
CA ALA A 39 -14.89 -7.02 3.75
C ALA A 39 -13.68 -7.96 3.99
N LEU A 40 -12.47 -7.57 3.55
CA LEU A 40 -11.24 -8.32 3.79
C LEU A 40 -10.48 -7.86 5.06
N GLY A 41 -10.82 -6.67 5.57
CA GLY A 41 -10.04 -5.94 6.59
C GLY A 41 -10.31 -6.29 8.05
N ALA A 42 -11.23 -7.22 8.36
CA ALA A 42 -11.56 -7.56 9.75
C ALA A 42 -10.48 -8.38 10.50
N ALA A 43 -9.37 -8.74 9.84
CA ALA A 43 -8.34 -9.62 10.42
C ALA A 43 -6.95 -8.98 10.61
N GLY A 44 -6.80 -7.66 10.40
CA GLY A 44 -5.53 -6.97 10.61
C GLY A 44 -5.72 -5.74 11.49
N GLU A 45 -5.55 -5.92 12.80
CA GLU A 45 -5.43 -4.81 13.74
C GLU A 45 -4.34 -3.87 13.22
N PRO A 46 -4.66 -2.60 12.91
CA PRO A 46 -3.67 -1.66 12.42
C PRO A 46 -2.65 -1.40 13.54
N ASP A 47 -1.38 -1.68 13.25
CA ASP A 47 -0.23 -1.36 14.09
C ASP A 47 -0.38 0.07 14.65
N PRO A 48 -0.47 0.23 15.98
CA PRO A 48 -0.62 1.54 16.59
C PRO A 48 0.67 2.31 16.32
N LEU A 49 0.57 3.32 15.45
CA LEU A 49 1.58 4.37 15.29
C LEU A 49 2.17 4.70 16.67
N PRO A 50 3.47 4.50 16.93
CA PRO A 50 4.05 5.06 18.14
C PRO A 50 3.87 6.57 18.04
N ALA A 51 3.17 7.11 19.03
CA ALA A 51 2.97 8.53 19.20
C ALA A 51 4.29 9.28 19.04
N LEU A 52 4.23 10.40 18.32
CA LEU A 52 5.19 11.49 18.35
C LEU A 52 5.87 11.62 19.72
N GLN A 53 7.20 11.46 19.75
CA GLN A 53 8.09 12.16 20.69
C GLN A 53 9.22 12.78 19.88
#